data_AF-A0A933BTQ9-F1
#
_entry.id   AF-A0A933BTQ9-F1
#
_cell.length_a   1.000
_cell.length_b   1.000
_cell.length_c   1.000
_cell.angle_alpha   90.00
_cell.angle_beta   90.00
_cell.angle_gamma   90.00
#
_symmetry.space_group_name_H-M   'P 1'
#
loop_
_entity.id
_entity.type
_entity.pdbx_description
1 polymer ?
#
loop_
_entity_poly.entity_id
_entity_poly.type
_entity_poly.pdbx_seq_one_letter_code
_entity_poly.pdbx_strand_id
1 'polypeptide(L)'
;IKDLEQKAIDSLQSNDLDSSFAKLNQARAKRSQTLEEIEALRAGVVQRFKNFLPQFAEKYDALEELAELLDLPEFNSQFKNVYPETLRWMNNLSMAPDTRPDLAGRLNGDLREINRINGEISKKLGTTMRELEKNFRGLLTPQNKEEMEKIAEKQGRMEKTSGELAQRFAKMNQQNPMINPELSLKMTGAGKHMEKAESHLSKHDLPRSIESENSALKELSETRELLNELKNANDSENQRGQKETSLKLGSGRARDQSQGGSIRMQKEKVNLPSEDQFQAPKEFREEILKAMQNKYPRKYERFVTEYYKELVK
;
A
#
# COMPACT_ATOMS: atom_id res chain seq x y z
N ILE A 1 44.08 2.74 16.01
CA ILE A 1 45.21 2.47 15.06
C ILE A 1 46.35 3.42 15.32
N LYS A 2 46.18 4.75 15.30
CA LYS A 2 47.25 5.72 15.64
C LYS A 2 47.99 5.39 16.94
N ASP A 3 47.27 5.06 18.01
CA ASP A 3 47.89 4.67 19.29
C ASP A 3 48.64 3.33 19.22
N LEU A 4 48.21 2.40 18.35
CA LEU A 4 48.90 1.12 18.13
C LEU A 4 50.12 1.30 17.22
N GLU A 5 50.08 2.27 16.30
CA GLU A 5 51.22 2.67 15.47
C GLU A 5 52.29 3.33 16.34
N GLN A 6 51.89 4.23 17.24
CA GLN A 6 52.82 4.83 18.19
C GLN A 6 53.43 3.79 19.14
N LYS A 7 52.62 2.88 19.70
CA LYS A 7 53.12 1.78 20.54
C LYS A 7 54.06 0.83 19.80
N ALA A 8 53.80 0.55 18.51
CA ALA A 8 54.70 -0.26 17.70
C ALA A 8 56.04 0.45 17.44
N ILE A 9 56.02 1.77 17.20
CA ILE A 9 57.22 2.59 17.05
C ILE A 9 58.01 2.66 18.37
N ASP A 10 57.34 2.89 19.49
CA ASP A 10 57.97 2.97 20.81
C ASP A 10 58.58 1.61 21.23
N SER A 11 58.02 0.49 20.75
CA SER A 11 58.55 -0.87 21.00
C SER A 11 59.81 -1.22 20.21
N LEU A 12 60.30 -0.35 19.30
CA LEU A 12 61.57 -0.53 18.57
C LEU A 12 62.80 -0.62 19.48
N GLN A 13 62.67 -0.15 20.72
CA GLN A 13 63.74 -0.17 21.74
C GLN A 13 63.48 -1.20 22.85
N SER A 14 62.47 -2.07 22.73
CA SER A 14 62.10 -3.06 23.75
C SER A 14 62.02 -4.49 23.18
N ASN A 15 62.04 -5.50 24.07
CA ASN A 15 61.91 -6.91 23.68
C ASN A 15 60.48 -7.32 23.26
N ASP A 16 59.53 -6.39 23.22
CA ASP A 16 58.10 -6.64 22.93
C ASP A 16 57.68 -6.23 21.50
N LEU A 17 58.66 -6.04 20.62
CA LEU A 17 58.49 -5.61 19.23
C LEU A 17 57.49 -6.48 18.47
N ASP A 18 57.72 -7.80 18.45
CA ASP A 18 56.93 -8.75 17.66
C ASP A 18 55.45 -8.77 18.10
N SER A 19 55.21 -8.67 19.41
CA SER A 19 53.87 -8.60 19.99
C SER A 19 53.13 -7.31 19.60
N SER A 20 53.85 -6.18 19.58
CA SER A 20 53.28 -4.87 19.24
C SER A 20 52.95 -4.76 17.75
N PHE A 21 53.82 -5.27 16.88
CA PHE A 21 53.56 -5.35 15.43
C PHE A 21 52.46 -6.36 15.09
N ALA A 22 52.39 -7.51 15.77
CA ALA A 22 51.30 -8.47 15.58
C ALA A 22 49.93 -7.86 15.91
N LYS A 23 49.82 -7.11 17.01
CA LYS A 23 48.59 -6.39 17.40
C LYS A 23 48.24 -5.28 16.39
N LEU A 24 49.22 -4.53 15.91
CA LEU A 24 49.00 -3.50 14.88
C LEU A 24 48.50 -4.11 13.57
N ASN A 25 49.13 -5.19 13.11
CA ASN A 25 48.74 -5.88 11.88
C ASN A 25 47.35 -6.52 12.00
N GLN A 26 47.03 -7.12 13.15
CA GLN A 26 45.68 -7.63 13.42
C GLN A 26 44.63 -6.52 13.41
N ALA A 27 44.93 -5.34 13.98
CA ALA A 27 44.05 -4.19 13.95
C ALA A 27 43.86 -3.63 12.52
N ARG A 28 44.91 -3.65 11.69
CA ARG A 28 44.84 -3.26 10.26
C ARG A 28 44.00 -4.26 9.45
N ALA A 29 44.20 -5.56 9.66
CA ALA A 29 43.41 -6.61 9.00
C ALA A 29 41.92 -6.51 9.34
N LYS A 30 41.58 -6.33 10.63
CA LYS A 30 40.19 -6.09 11.06
C LYS A 30 39.60 -4.86 10.40
N ARG A 31 40.36 -3.75 10.31
CA ARG A 31 39.91 -2.54 9.61
C ARG A 31 39.67 -2.79 8.12
N SER A 32 40.52 -3.58 7.45
CA SER A 32 40.33 -3.95 6.04
C SER A 32 39.03 -4.73 5.85
N GLN A 33 38.78 -5.73 6.70
CA GLN A 33 37.52 -6.50 6.68
C GLN A 33 36.30 -5.62 6.91
N THR A 34 36.36 -4.71 7.90
CA THR A 34 35.28 -3.74 8.13
C THR A 34 35.06 -2.83 6.92
N LEU A 35 36.13 -2.42 6.21
CA LEU A 35 36.01 -1.62 4.99
C LEU A 35 35.38 -2.42 3.85
N GLU A 36 35.76 -3.68 3.66
CA GLU A 36 35.15 -4.59 2.66
C GLU A 36 33.67 -4.86 2.93
N GLU A 37 33.29 -5.11 4.19
CA GLU A 37 31.89 -5.28 4.60
C GLU A 37 31.08 -4.01 4.34
N ILE A 38 31.65 -2.85 4.68
CA ILE A 38 31.04 -1.56 4.39
C ILE A 38 30.87 -1.36 2.87
N GLU A 39 31.86 -1.72 2.05
CA GLU A 39 31.78 -1.64 0.58
C GLU A 39 30.73 -2.59 -0.03
N ALA A 40 30.59 -3.80 0.49
CA ALA A 40 29.54 -4.73 0.10
C ALA A 40 28.13 -4.20 0.44
N LEU A 41 27.96 -3.63 1.65
CA LEU A 41 26.71 -2.97 2.06
C LEU A 41 26.40 -1.75 1.19
N ARG A 42 27.42 -0.98 0.78
CA ARG A 42 27.30 0.19 -0.12
C ARG A 42 26.80 -0.20 -1.51
N ALA A 43 27.42 -1.20 -2.14
CA ALA A 43 26.99 -1.70 -3.45
C ALA A 43 25.54 -2.20 -3.42
N GLY A 44 25.12 -2.80 -2.29
CA GLY A 44 23.76 -3.25 -2.07
C GLY A 44 22.69 -2.15 -2.07
N VAL A 45 22.98 -0.92 -1.60
CA VAL A 45 21.97 0.16 -1.58
C VAL A 45 21.70 0.70 -2.98
N VAL A 46 22.75 0.99 -3.75
CA VAL A 46 22.63 1.49 -5.13
C VAL A 46 22.00 0.43 -6.04
N GLN A 47 22.39 -0.84 -5.88
CA GLN A 47 21.80 -1.92 -6.67
C GLN A 47 20.32 -2.13 -6.33
N ARG A 48 19.93 -2.03 -5.06
CA ARG A 48 18.52 -2.08 -4.66
C ARG A 48 17.73 -0.91 -5.25
N PHE A 49 18.29 0.30 -5.26
CA PHE A 49 17.64 1.44 -5.91
C PHE A 49 17.49 1.21 -7.41
N LYS A 50 18.54 0.74 -8.09
CA LYS A 50 18.50 0.42 -9.52
C LYS A 50 17.41 -0.60 -9.86
N ASN A 51 17.24 -1.62 -9.02
CA ASN A 51 16.19 -2.63 -9.20
C ASN A 51 14.79 -2.06 -8.92
N PHE A 52 14.70 -1.02 -8.09
CA PHE A 52 13.45 -0.34 -7.75
C PHE A 52 13.05 0.74 -8.75
N LEU A 53 14.00 1.31 -9.50
CA LEU A 53 13.76 2.37 -10.48
C LEU A 53 12.59 2.09 -11.45
N PRO A 54 12.43 0.88 -12.03
CA PRO A 54 11.30 0.61 -12.91
C PRO A 54 9.95 0.74 -12.21
N GLN A 55 9.83 0.19 -11.00
CA GLN A 55 8.60 0.30 -10.19
C GLN A 55 8.34 1.74 -9.76
N PHE A 56 9.42 2.49 -9.51
CA PHE A 56 9.32 3.89 -9.16
C PHE A 56 8.86 4.74 -10.34
N ALA A 57 9.35 4.46 -11.56
CA ALA A 57 8.90 5.11 -12.78
C ALA A 57 7.42 4.83 -13.06
N GLU A 58 7.00 3.56 -13.00
CA GLU A 58 5.61 3.15 -13.19
C GLU A 58 4.64 3.88 -12.25
N LYS A 59 5.04 4.11 -10.99
CA LYS A 59 4.26 4.89 -10.03
C LYS A 59 4.09 6.36 -10.44
N TYR A 60 5.10 6.94 -11.08
CA TYR A 60 5.03 8.32 -11.58
C TYR A 60 4.28 8.41 -12.91
N ASP A 61 4.39 7.41 -13.77
CA ASP A 61 3.58 7.28 -14.99
C ASP A 61 2.09 7.23 -14.63
N ALA A 62 1.72 6.44 -13.61
CA ALA A 62 0.35 6.41 -13.10
C ALA A 62 -0.11 7.77 -12.55
N LEU A 63 0.78 8.52 -11.88
CA LEU A 63 0.46 9.88 -11.42
C LEU A 63 0.28 10.85 -12.59
N GLU A 64 1.06 10.69 -13.67
CA GLU A 64 0.92 11.47 -14.89
C GLU A 64 -0.42 11.19 -15.57
N GLU A 65 -0.80 9.93 -15.74
CA GLU A 65 -2.11 9.53 -16.27
C GLU A 65 -3.26 10.12 -15.45
N LEU A 66 -3.19 10.04 -14.12
CA LEU A 66 -4.21 10.63 -13.23
C LEU A 66 -4.27 12.16 -13.34
N ALA A 67 -3.12 12.81 -13.57
CA ALA A 67 -3.07 14.25 -13.79
C ALA A 67 -3.69 14.65 -15.14
N GLU A 68 -3.45 13.86 -16.20
CA GLU A 68 -4.06 14.06 -17.52
C GLU A 68 -5.58 13.86 -17.48
N LEU A 69 -6.03 12.85 -16.76
CA LEU A 69 -7.45 12.56 -16.53
C LEU A 69 -8.13 13.57 -15.59
N LEU A 70 -7.37 14.51 -15.01
CA LEU A 70 -7.84 15.49 -14.03
C LEU A 70 -8.50 14.86 -12.78
N ASP A 71 -8.14 13.61 -12.45
CA ASP A 71 -8.62 12.92 -11.26
C ASP A 71 -7.82 13.35 -10.03
N LEU A 72 -8.09 14.58 -9.56
CA LEU A 72 -7.40 15.18 -8.43
C LEU A 72 -7.52 14.37 -7.12
N PRO A 73 -8.67 13.76 -6.78
CA PRO A 73 -8.78 12.88 -5.61
C PRO A 73 -7.86 11.67 -5.68
N GLU A 74 -7.89 10.90 -6.78
CA GLU A 74 -7.07 9.69 -6.91
C GLU A 74 -5.58 10.03 -7.06
N PHE A 75 -5.25 11.09 -7.82
CA PHE A 75 -3.91 11.65 -7.88
C PHE A 75 -3.37 11.96 -6.48
N ASN A 76 -4.16 12.64 -5.63
CA ASN A 76 -3.75 12.98 -4.27
C ASN A 76 -3.54 11.74 -3.38
N SER A 77 -4.39 10.72 -3.55
CA SER A 77 -4.27 9.44 -2.85
C SER A 77 -2.97 8.73 -3.20
N GLN A 78 -2.71 8.54 -4.50
CA GLN A 78 -1.48 7.90 -4.99
C GLN A 78 -0.24 8.71 -4.64
N PHE A 79 -0.30 10.03 -4.79
CA PHE A 79 0.82 10.92 -4.53
C PHE A 79 1.28 10.87 -3.06
N LYS A 80 0.34 10.75 -2.11
CA LYS A 80 0.65 10.56 -0.68
C LYS A 80 1.42 9.27 -0.39
N ASN A 81 1.33 8.25 -1.25
CA ASN A 81 2.06 6.99 -1.14
C ASN A 81 3.43 7.06 -1.82
N VAL A 82 3.52 7.67 -3.00
CA VAL A 82 4.75 7.76 -3.79
C VAL A 82 5.77 8.75 -3.21
N TYR A 83 5.29 9.89 -2.68
CA TYR A 83 6.16 10.95 -2.20
C TYR A 83 7.06 10.52 -1.01
N PRO A 84 6.56 9.85 0.05
CA PRO A 84 7.41 9.34 1.13
C PRO A 84 8.50 8.36 0.68
N GLU A 85 8.25 7.58 -0.36
CA GLU A 85 9.24 6.65 -0.90
C GLU A 85 10.40 7.39 -1.55
N THR A 86 10.12 8.49 -2.25
CA THR A 86 11.14 9.40 -2.80
C THR A 86 12.05 9.91 -1.70
N LEU A 87 11.47 10.40 -0.60
CA LEU A 87 12.21 10.90 0.56
C LEU A 87 13.05 9.80 1.21
N ARG A 88 12.49 8.58 1.33
CA ARG A 88 13.22 7.43 1.89
C ARG A 88 14.44 7.09 1.04
N TRP A 89 14.31 7.04 -0.28
CA TRP A 89 15.43 6.77 -1.18
C TRP A 89 16.47 7.87 -1.19
N MET A 90 16.05 9.14 -1.20
CA MET A 90 16.94 10.29 -1.06
C MET A 90 17.77 10.20 0.23
N ASN A 91 17.14 9.89 1.36
CA ASN A 91 17.85 9.74 2.64
C ASN A 91 18.80 8.54 2.62
N ASN A 92 18.35 7.38 2.11
CA ASN A 92 19.18 6.18 2.03
C ASN A 92 20.41 6.38 1.14
N LEU A 93 20.26 7.10 0.03
CA LEU A 93 21.35 7.39 -0.90
C LEU A 93 22.27 8.49 -0.37
N SER A 94 21.74 9.50 0.32
CA SER A 94 22.55 10.53 0.97
C SER A 94 23.38 10.00 2.16
N MET A 95 22.94 8.91 2.79
CA MET A 95 23.66 8.25 3.89
C MET A 95 24.64 7.17 3.39
N ALA A 96 24.61 6.80 2.10
CA ALA A 96 25.54 5.85 1.53
C ALA A 96 26.88 6.55 1.24
N PRO A 97 28.01 6.15 1.88
CA PRO A 97 29.31 6.74 1.57
C PRO A 97 29.76 6.34 0.15
N ASP A 98 30.23 7.33 -0.59
CA ASP A 98 30.51 7.30 -2.03
C ASP A 98 31.33 6.09 -2.51
N THR A 99 30.80 5.33 -3.46
CA THR A 99 31.58 4.37 -4.28
C THR A 99 31.69 4.79 -5.75
N ARG A 100 30.98 5.86 -6.15
CA ARG A 100 31.14 6.58 -7.42
C ARG A 100 30.66 8.04 -7.22
N PRO A 101 31.55 8.97 -6.81
CA PRO A 101 31.18 10.34 -6.43
C PRO A 101 30.46 11.12 -7.53
N ASP A 102 30.72 10.78 -8.79
CA ASP A 102 30.08 11.34 -9.96
C ASP A 102 28.62 10.86 -10.12
N LEU A 103 28.39 9.55 -10.05
CA LEU A 103 27.07 8.95 -10.25
C LEU A 103 26.15 9.16 -9.04
N ALA A 104 26.68 8.98 -7.84
CA ALA A 104 25.93 9.21 -6.61
C ALA A 104 25.63 10.70 -6.41
N GLY A 105 26.57 11.59 -6.76
CA GLY A 105 26.36 13.03 -6.76
C GLY A 105 25.24 13.47 -7.70
N ARG A 106 25.22 12.95 -8.94
CA ARG A 106 24.13 13.21 -9.91
C ARG A 106 22.79 12.69 -9.42
N LEU A 107 22.74 11.42 -8.99
CA LEU A 107 21.51 10.80 -8.53
C LEU A 107 20.91 11.50 -7.30
N ASN A 108 21.76 11.92 -6.36
CA ASN A 108 21.32 12.69 -5.21
C ASN A 108 20.82 14.09 -5.63
N GLY A 109 21.44 14.71 -6.64
CA GLY A 109 20.96 15.94 -7.26
C GLY A 109 19.56 15.79 -7.87
N ASP A 110 19.37 14.75 -8.68
CA ASP A 110 18.09 14.46 -9.34
C ASP A 110 16.97 14.21 -8.31
N LEU A 111 17.26 13.41 -7.27
CA LEU A 111 16.30 13.15 -6.19
C LEU A 111 15.95 14.38 -5.37
N ARG A 112 16.92 15.30 -5.15
CA ARG A 112 16.64 16.59 -4.51
C ARG A 112 15.72 17.46 -5.35
N GLU A 113 15.91 17.46 -6.67
CA GLU A 113 15.07 18.21 -7.59
C GLU A 113 13.65 17.61 -7.67
N ILE A 114 13.54 16.28 -7.76
CA ILE A 114 12.25 15.58 -7.68
C ILE A 114 11.55 15.91 -6.36
N ASN A 115 12.28 15.92 -5.24
CA ASN A 115 11.72 16.28 -3.94
C ASN A 115 11.23 17.74 -3.91
N ARG A 116 11.98 18.68 -4.51
CA ARG A 116 11.56 20.08 -4.65
C ARG A 116 10.25 20.18 -5.45
N ILE A 117 10.18 19.50 -6.60
CA ILE A 117 9.00 19.46 -7.47
C ILE A 117 7.81 18.82 -6.73
N ASN A 118 8.00 17.68 -6.08
CA ASN A 118 6.99 17.02 -5.25
C ASN A 118 6.48 17.95 -4.13
N GLY A 119 7.35 18.74 -3.52
CA GLY A 119 6.97 19.75 -2.54
C GLY A 119 6.09 20.86 -3.12
N GLU A 120 6.37 21.30 -4.35
CA GLU A 120 5.53 22.26 -5.07
C GLU A 120 4.19 21.66 -5.49
N ILE A 121 4.18 20.42 -6.01
CA ILE A 121 2.97 19.66 -6.32
C ILE A 121 2.09 19.55 -5.07
N SER A 122 2.65 19.11 -3.94
CA SER A 122 1.94 19.01 -2.65
C SER A 122 1.27 20.32 -2.26
N LYS A 123 1.99 21.44 -2.38
CA LYS A 123 1.48 22.78 -2.03
C LYS A 123 0.34 23.19 -2.97
N LYS A 124 0.55 23.07 -4.28
CA LYS A 124 -0.45 23.42 -5.31
C LYS A 124 -1.71 22.56 -5.16
N LEU A 125 -1.55 21.25 -5.01
CA LEU A 125 -2.63 20.32 -4.77
C LEU A 125 -3.41 20.68 -3.51
N GLY A 126 -2.71 20.98 -2.41
CA GLY A 126 -3.34 21.46 -1.18
C GLY A 126 -4.10 22.78 -1.33
N THR A 127 -3.63 23.73 -2.13
CA THR A 127 -4.38 24.96 -2.44
C THR A 127 -5.59 24.69 -3.32
N THR A 128 -5.42 23.92 -4.40
CA THR A 128 -6.49 23.59 -5.35
C THR A 128 -7.60 22.80 -4.67
N MET A 129 -7.27 21.80 -3.85
CA MET A 129 -8.25 21.02 -3.10
C MET A 129 -9.06 21.89 -2.14
N ARG A 130 -8.43 22.84 -1.43
CA ARG A 130 -9.14 23.78 -0.54
C ARG A 130 -10.07 24.73 -1.30
N GLU A 131 -9.63 25.21 -2.47
CA GLU A 131 -10.47 26.05 -3.33
C GLU A 131 -11.66 25.28 -3.89
N LEU A 132 -11.45 24.05 -4.34
CA LEU A 132 -12.51 23.15 -4.79
C LEU A 132 -13.52 22.88 -3.67
N GLU A 133 -13.04 22.56 -2.46
CA GLU A 133 -13.87 22.31 -1.28
C GLU A 133 -14.72 23.56 -0.94
N LYS A 134 -14.10 24.75 -0.94
CA LYS A 134 -14.80 26.02 -0.70
C LYS A 134 -15.86 26.31 -1.76
N ASN A 135 -15.52 26.11 -3.04
CA ASN A 135 -16.44 26.33 -4.16
C ASN A 135 -17.60 25.33 -4.11
N PHE A 136 -17.33 24.06 -3.82
CA PHE A 136 -18.33 23.01 -3.69
C PHE A 136 -19.32 23.34 -2.57
N ARG A 137 -18.83 23.70 -1.38
CA ARG A 137 -19.69 24.13 -0.26
C ARG A 137 -20.60 25.32 -0.63
N GLY A 138 -20.11 26.23 -1.45
CA GLY A 138 -20.88 27.37 -1.97
C GLY A 138 -21.97 27.00 -2.99
N LEU A 139 -21.86 25.83 -3.63
CA LEU A 139 -22.82 25.33 -4.62
C LEU A 139 -23.83 24.33 -4.04
N LEU A 140 -23.74 24.00 -2.75
CA LEU A 140 -24.65 23.05 -2.11
C LEU A 140 -26.07 23.61 -1.99
N THR A 141 -27.01 22.96 -2.66
CA THR A 141 -28.44 23.20 -2.50
C THR A 141 -28.93 22.66 -1.15
N PRO A 142 -30.06 23.14 -0.61
CA PRO A 142 -30.68 22.56 0.58
C PRO A 142 -30.98 21.05 0.43
N GLN A 143 -31.37 20.61 -0.77
CA GLN A 143 -31.60 19.20 -1.07
C GLN A 143 -30.31 18.37 -0.92
N ASN A 144 -29.19 18.85 -1.48
CA ASN A 144 -27.90 18.15 -1.35
C ASN A 144 -27.47 18.03 0.12
N LYS A 145 -27.77 19.03 0.95
CA LYS A 145 -27.47 19.00 2.38
C LYS A 145 -28.32 17.98 3.12
N GLU A 146 -29.62 17.89 2.79
CA GLU A 146 -30.51 16.88 3.35
C GLU A 146 -30.09 15.46 2.96
N GLU A 147 -29.69 15.25 1.71
CA GLU A 147 -29.14 13.97 1.25
C GLU A 147 -27.85 13.60 1.99
N MET A 148 -26.94 14.56 2.19
CA MET A 148 -25.72 14.34 2.98
C MET A 148 -26.02 13.95 4.42
N GLU A 149 -27.00 14.59 5.06
CA GLU A 149 -27.38 14.25 6.43
C GLU A 149 -27.97 12.82 6.51
N LYS A 150 -28.77 12.41 5.53
CA LYS A 150 -29.27 11.02 5.43
C LYS A 150 -28.14 10.00 5.27
N ILE A 151 -27.11 10.35 4.49
CA ILE A 151 -25.91 9.51 4.35
C ILE A 151 -25.13 9.50 5.66
N ALA A 152 -24.99 10.64 6.36
CA ALA A 152 -24.33 10.74 7.65
C ALA A 152 -24.99 9.82 8.69
N GLU A 153 -26.31 9.85 8.78
CA GLU A 153 -27.07 8.94 9.65
C GLU A 153 -26.84 7.46 9.27
N LYS A 154 -26.73 7.15 7.97
CA LYS A 154 -26.43 5.79 7.51
C LYS A 154 -25.02 5.38 7.95
N GLN A 155 -24.03 6.27 7.83
CA GLN A 155 -22.67 6.03 8.33
C GLN A 155 -22.66 5.80 9.84
N GLY A 156 -23.38 6.61 10.62
CA GLY A 156 -23.49 6.41 12.08
C GLY A 156 -24.17 5.09 12.47
N ARG A 157 -25.14 4.61 11.68
CA ARG A 157 -25.70 3.25 11.88
C ARG A 157 -24.69 2.15 11.55
N MET A 158 -23.92 2.32 10.47
CA MET A 158 -22.89 1.37 10.07
C MET A 158 -21.74 1.31 11.08
N GLU A 159 -21.34 2.45 11.64
CA GLU A 159 -20.36 2.56 12.72
C GLU A 159 -20.77 1.71 13.92
N LYS A 160 -22.00 1.90 14.43
CA LYS A 160 -22.55 1.11 15.54
C LYS A 160 -22.55 -0.38 15.24
N THR A 161 -22.99 -0.74 14.03
CA THR A 161 -23.01 -2.15 13.57
C THR A 161 -21.60 -2.73 13.53
N SER A 162 -20.62 -1.95 13.07
CA SER A 162 -19.21 -2.34 13.04
C SER A 162 -18.64 -2.54 14.45
N GLY A 163 -19.00 -1.66 15.39
CA GLY A 163 -18.63 -1.77 16.80
C GLY A 163 -19.22 -3.01 17.47
N GLU A 164 -20.49 -3.32 17.22
CA GLU A 164 -21.12 -4.56 17.72
C GLU A 164 -20.44 -5.82 17.16
N LEU A 165 -20.11 -5.82 15.86
CA LEU A 165 -19.40 -6.92 15.22
C LEU A 165 -17.98 -7.09 15.80
N ALA A 166 -17.26 -5.99 16.04
CA ALA A 166 -15.96 -6.03 16.69
C ALA A 166 -16.05 -6.68 18.07
N GLN A 167 -17.03 -6.30 18.90
CA GLN A 167 -17.25 -6.92 20.22
C GLN A 167 -17.55 -8.42 20.11
N ARG A 168 -18.35 -8.83 19.11
CA ARG A 168 -18.63 -10.25 18.86
C ARG A 168 -17.38 -11.01 18.47
N PHE A 169 -16.54 -10.47 17.58
CA PHE A 169 -15.25 -11.08 17.21
C PHE A 169 -14.31 -11.18 18.41
N ALA A 170 -14.22 -10.16 19.25
CA ALA A 170 -13.42 -10.21 20.48
C ALA A 170 -13.89 -11.32 21.41
N LYS A 171 -15.21 -11.47 21.61
CA LYS A 171 -15.78 -12.55 22.42
C LYS A 171 -15.54 -13.94 21.81
N MET A 172 -15.67 -14.08 20.49
CA MET A 172 -15.40 -15.34 19.79
C MET A 172 -13.92 -15.73 19.91
N ASN A 173 -12.99 -14.79 19.78
CA ASN A 173 -11.56 -15.03 19.98
C ASN A 173 -11.23 -15.46 21.42
N GLN A 174 -11.87 -14.87 22.43
CA GLN A 174 -11.72 -15.31 23.82
C GLN A 174 -12.16 -16.77 24.03
N GLN A 175 -13.18 -17.21 23.29
CA GLN A 175 -13.73 -18.56 23.39
C GLN A 175 -12.99 -19.57 22.51
N ASN A 176 -12.45 -19.12 21.38
CA ASN A 176 -11.72 -19.93 20.43
C ASN A 176 -10.47 -19.18 19.94
N PRO A 177 -9.28 -19.57 20.44
CA PRO A 177 -8.01 -18.96 20.05
C PRO A 177 -7.64 -19.10 18.56
N MET A 178 -8.38 -19.92 17.79
CA MET A 178 -8.21 -20.01 16.32
C MET A 178 -8.85 -18.84 15.57
N ILE A 179 -9.74 -18.07 16.21
CA ILE A 179 -10.32 -16.87 15.60
C ILE A 179 -9.29 -15.74 15.68
N ASN A 180 -8.85 -15.22 14.53
CA ASN A 180 -7.82 -14.18 14.50
C ASN A 180 -8.31 -12.89 15.23
N PRO A 181 -7.59 -12.38 16.25
CA PRO A 181 -7.92 -11.12 16.93
C PRO A 181 -7.97 -9.91 15.99
N GLU A 182 -7.29 -9.97 14.85
CA GLU A 182 -7.28 -8.93 13.82
C GLU A 182 -8.69 -8.62 13.28
N LEU A 183 -9.62 -9.58 13.27
CA LEU A 183 -11.02 -9.35 12.88
C LEU A 183 -11.69 -8.27 13.74
N SER A 184 -11.46 -8.29 15.06
CA SER A 184 -12.00 -7.27 15.96
C SER A 184 -11.31 -5.92 15.76
N LEU A 185 -10.00 -5.93 15.48
CA LEU A 185 -9.22 -4.72 15.29
C LEU A 185 -9.64 -3.98 14.01
N LYS A 186 -9.70 -4.68 12.88
CA LYS A 186 -10.12 -4.12 11.59
C LYS A 186 -11.56 -3.58 11.64
N MET A 187 -12.49 -4.30 12.27
CA MET A 187 -13.86 -3.80 12.46
C MET A 187 -13.93 -2.55 13.34
N THR A 188 -13.07 -2.44 14.36
CA THR A 188 -12.95 -1.21 15.17
C THR A 188 -12.37 -0.07 14.31
N GLY A 189 -11.38 -0.37 13.47
CA GLY A 189 -10.82 0.58 12.50
C GLY A 189 -11.88 1.10 11.52
N ALA A 190 -12.63 0.20 10.89
CA ALA A 190 -13.75 0.51 10.02
C ALA A 190 -14.77 1.44 10.70
N GLY A 191 -15.17 1.14 11.94
CA GLY A 191 -16.07 1.99 12.73
C GLY A 191 -15.54 3.41 12.92
N LYS A 192 -14.27 3.58 13.31
CA LYS A 192 -13.63 4.90 13.44
C LYS A 192 -13.59 5.69 12.13
N HIS A 193 -13.42 5.00 11.00
CA HIS A 193 -13.44 5.65 9.69
C HIS A 193 -14.86 6.07 9.30
N MET A 194 -15.88 5.27 9.61
CA MET A 194 -17.29 5.63 9.42
C MET A 194 -17.71 6.81 10.32
N GLU A 195 -17.26 6.87 11.57
CA GLU A 195 -17.49 8.02 12.47
C GLU A 195 -16.93 9.33 11.88
N LYS A 196 -15.71 9.26 11.31
CA LYS A 196 -15.12 10.41 10.61
C LYS A 196 -15.93 10.79 9.36
N ALA A 197 -16.40 9.81 8.60
CA ALA A 197 -17.24 10.04 7.43
C ALA A 197 -18.54 10.76 7.82
N GLU A 198 -19.24 10.29 8.86
CA GLU A 198 -20.42 10.94 9.45
C GLU A 198 -20.11 12.40 9.83
N SER A 199 -19.02 12.64 10.58
CA SER A 199 -18.65 14.00 10.99
C SER A 199 -18.38 14.92 9.80
N HIS A 200 -17.75 14.42 8.74
CA HIS A 200 -17.50 15.19 7.52
C HIS A 200 -18.78 15.46 6.74
N LEU A 201 -19.68 14.48 6.62
CA LEU A 201 -20.97 14.63 5.95
C LEU A 201 -21.86 15.67 6.63
N SER A 202 -21.97 15.64 7.97
CA SER A 202 -22.73 16.64 8.72
C SER A 202 -22.11 18.05 8.66
N LYS A 203 -20.80 18.14 8.35
CA LYS A 203 -20.11 19.42 8.07
C LYS A 203 -20.20 19.82 6.60
N HIS A 204 -20.89 19.04 5.78
CA HIS A 204 -20.99 19.20 4.33
C HIS A 204 -19.64 19.18 3.60
N ASP A 205 -18.71 18.37 4.12
CA ASP A 205 -17.38 18.14 3.58
C ASP A 205 -17.33 16.81 2.83
N LEU A 206 -17.98 16.77 1.66
CA LEU A 206 -18.10 15.57 0.84
C LEU A 206 -16.75 14.95 0.44
N PRO A 207 -15.72 15.72 0.03
CA PRO A 207 -14.45 15.10 -0.35
C PRO A 207 -13.79 14.31 0.80
N ARG A 208 -13.81 14.86 2.03
CA ARG A 208 -13.22 14.17 3.18
C ARG A 208 -14.08 13.04 3.72
N SER A 209 -15.40 13.10 3.51
CA SER A 209 -16.26 11.97 3.82
C SER A 209 -15.91 10.78 2.93
N ILE A 210 -15.77 10.99 1.62
CA ILE A 210 -15.42 9.92 0.67
C ILE A 210 -14.06 9.27 1.02
N GLU A 211 -13.04 10.06 1.37
CA GLU A 211 -11.73 9.53 1.81
C GLU A 211 -11.88 8.61 3.06
N SER A 212 -12.73 9.02 3.99
CA SER A 212 -13.02 8.26 5.21
C SER A 212 -13.84 6.99 4.91
N GLU A 213 -14.82 7.07 4.02
CA GLU A 213 -15.63 5.93 3.55
C GLU A 213 -14.77 4.88 2.83
N ASN A 214 -13.89 5.29 1.93
CA ASN A 214 -12.98 4.38 1.23
C ASN A 214 -12.05 3.65 2.20
N SER A 215 -11.57 4.35 3.24
CA SER A 215 -10.76 3.74 4.30
C SER A 215 -11.56 2.69 5.09
N ALA A 216 -12.83 2.98 5.40
CA ALA A 216 -13.71 2.01 6.06
C ALA A 216 -13.99 0.80 5.16
N LEU A 217 -14.25 1.00 3.87
CA LEU A 217 -14.47 -0.07 2.90
C LEU A 217 -13.27 -0.99 2.77
N LYS A 218 -12.05 -0.42 2.77
CA LYS A 218 -10.81 -1.19 2.76
C LYS A 218 -10.73 -2.14 3.97
N GLU A 219 -10.88 -1.61 5.18
CA GLU A 219 -10.85 -2.42 6.43
C GLU A 219 -11.94 -3.50 6.45
N LEU A 220 -13.14 -3.19 5.94
CA LEU A 220 -14.22 -4.16 5.78
C LEU A 220 -13.88 -5.26 4.77
N SER A 221 -13.25 -4.90 3.64
CA SER A 221 -12.84 -5.85 2.61
C SER A 221 -11.78 -6.82 3.15
N GLU A 222 -10.78 -6.29 3.86
CA GLU A 222 -9.73 -7.09 4.49
C GLU A 222 -10.31 -7.99 5.59
N THR A 223 -11.29 -7.50 6.36
CA THR A 223 -12.02 -8.33 7.34
C THR A 223 -12.75 -9.49 6.65
N ARG A 224 -13.39 -9.22 5.51
CA ARG A 224 -14.09 -10.26 4.73
C ARG A 224 -13.13 -11.29 4.16
N GLU A 225 -11.97 -10.87 3.70
CA GLU A 225 -10.91 -11.78 3.23
C GLU A 225 -10.43 -12.71 4.34
N LEU A 226 -10.13 -12.17 5.53
CA LEU A 226 -9.76 -12.97 6.70
C LEU A 226 -10.84 -13.99 7.09
N LEU A 227 -12.12 -13.63 6.98
CA LEU A 227 -13.23 -14.56 7.23
C LEU A 227 -13.30 -15.67 6.18
N ASN A 228 -13.06 -15.34 4.91
CA ASN A 228 -13.04 -16.34 3.83
C ASN A 228 -11.87 -17.32 3.99
N GLU A 229 -10.69 -16.82 4.37
CA GLU A 229 -9.53 -17.67 4.67
C GLU A 229 -9.82 -18.64 5.81
N LEU A 230 -10.42 -18.16 6.90
CA LEU A 230 -10.80 -19.00 8.04
C LEU A 230 -11.84 -20.07 7.66
N LYS A 231 -12.83 -19.70 6.84
CA LYS A 231 -13.82 -20.65 6.31
C LYS A 231 -13.14 -21.73 5.44
N ASN A 232 -12.28 -21.32 4.52
CA ASN A 232 -11.59 -22.23 3.62
C ASN A 232 -10.62 -23.17 4.37
N ALA A 233 -9.96 -22.69 5.44
CA ALA A 233 -9.12 -23.51 6.31
C ALA A 233 -9.94 -24.61 7.00
N ASN A 234 -11.12 -24.28 7.52
CA ASN A 234 -12.03 -25.25 8.15
C ASN A 234 -12.64 -26.25 7.14
N ASP A 235 -12.95 -25.82 5.92
CA ASP A 235 -13.47 -26.71 4.87
C ASP A 235 -12.39 -27.69 4.36
N SER A 236 -11.13 -27.27 4.35
CA SER A 236 -9.97 -28.12 4.00
C SER A 236 -9.71 -29.22 5.04
N GLU A 237 -10.04 -28.97 6.30
CA GLU A 237 -9.89 -29.91 7.41
C GLU A 237 -11.08 -30.90 7.47
N ASN A 238 -12.30 -30.45 7.16
CA ASN A 238 -13.48 -31.33 7.05
C ASN A 238 -13.41 -32.33 5.89
N GLN A 239 -12.69 -32.05 4.80
CA GLN A 239 -12.43 -33.06 3.75
C GLN A 239 -11.40 -34.13 4.15
N ARG A 240 -10.65 -33.93 5.25
CA ARG A 240 -9.75 -34.94 5.81
C ARG A 240 -10.35 -35.73 6.99
N GLY A 241 -11.59 -35.43 7.37
CA GLY A 241 -12.31 -36.04 8.50
C GLY A 241 -12.93 -37.42 8.26
N GLN A 242 -12.82 -38.01 7.07
CA GLN A 242 -13.21 -39.41 6.80
C GLN A 242 -12.01 -40.27 6.41
N LYS A 243 -10.99 -40.32 7.26
CA LYS A 243 -10.19 -41.54 7.40
C LYS A 243 -9.97 -41.79 8.88
N GLU A 244 -10.63 -42.81 9.40
CA GLU A 244 -10.11 -43.52 10.56
C GLU A 244 -8.64 -43.89 10.26
N THR A 245 -7.71 -43.20 10.90
CA THR A 245 -6.35 -43.71 11.05
C THR A 245 -6.13 -43.96 12.52
N SER A 246 -6.46 -45.20 12.89
CA SER A 246 -5.85 -45.89 14.02
C SER A 246 -4.35 -45.65 14.03
N LEU A 247 -3.85 -45.18 15.18
CA LEU A 247 -2.43 -45.17 15.53
C LEU A 247 -1.82 -46.55 15.23
N LYS A 248 -0.84 -46.60 14.32
CA LYS A 248 0.08 -47.73 14.19
C LYS A 248 1.51 -47.22 14.07
N LEU A 249 2.19 -47.26 15.20
CA LEU A 249 3.65 -47.30 15.31
C LEU A 249 4.16 -48.53 14.55
N GLY A 250 5.11 -48.38 13.63
CA GLY A 250 5.72 -49.53 12.94
C GLY A 250 6.70 -49.13 11.85
N SER A 251 7.98 -49.40 12.09
CA SER A 251 9.09 -49.28 11.14
C SER A 251 9.02 -50.31 10.00
N GLY A 252 9.43 -49.93 8.80
CA GLY A 252 9.63 -50.88 7.71
C GLY A 252 9.80 -50.22 6.35
N ARG A 253 11.01 -50.31 5.79
CA ARG A 253 11.36 -49.88 4.43
C ARG A 253 10.78 -50.87 3.40
N ALA A 254 10.22 -50.38 2.29
CA ALA A 254 10.29 -51.05 0.99
C ALA A 254 10.04 -50.06 -0.15
N ARG A 255 10.69 -50.34 -1.27
CA ARG A 255 10.93 -49.50 -2.45
C ARG A 255 10.09 -50.05 -3.61
N ASP A 256 9.73 -49.14 -4.52
CA ASP A 256 9.48 -49.36 -5.95
C ASP A 256 8.20 -50.08 -6.42
N GLN A 257 7.32 -49.37 -7.14
CA GLN A 257 7.18 -49.47 -8.61
C GLN A 257 5.96 -48.68 -9.15
N SER A 258 6.26 -47.84 -10.14
CA SER A 258 5.50 -47.55 -11.38
C SER A 258 3.96 -47.68 -11.40
N GLN A 259 3.27 -46.54 -11.62
CA GLN A 259 2.47 -46.35 -12.84
C GLN A 259 2.02 -44.88 -12.96
N GLY A 260 2.76 -44.10 -13.74
CA GLY A 260 2.30 -42.81 -14.24
C GLY A 260 1.28 -43.04 -15.36
N GLY A 261 0.01 -42.74 -15.08
CA GLY A 261 -1.09 -42.88 -16.04
C GLY A 261 -2.18 -41.84 -15.83
N SER A 262 -2.07 -40.72 -16.56
CA SER A 262 -3.16 -39.85 -17.05
C SER A 262 -4.24 -39.37 -16.06
N ILE A 263 -4.06 -38.14 -15.56
CA ILE A 263 -5.16 -37.33 -14.98
C ILE A 263 -6.14 -37.00 -16.12
N ARG A 264 -7.34 -37.58 -16.07
CA ARG A 264 -8.47 -37.17 -16.92
C ARG A 264 -8.94 -35.79 -16.45
N MET A 265 -8.60 -34.73 -17.18
CA MET A 265 -9.22 -33.41 -16.98
C MET A 265 -10.69 -33.47 -17.37
N GLN A 266 -11.60 -33.24 -16.42
CA GLN A 266 -12.98 -32.90 -16.74
C GLN A 266 -12.98 -31.48 -17.30
N LYS A 267 -13.27 -31.35 -18.60
CA LYS A 267 -13.47 -30.05 -19.26
C LYS A 267 -14.86 -29.55 -18.91
N GLU A 268 -14.96 -28.70 -17.89
CA GLU A 268 -16.13 -27.87 -17.70
C GLU A 268 -16.14 -26.77 -18.77
N LYS A 269 -17.25 -26.63 -19.50
CA LYS A 269 -17.39 -25.57 -20.51
C LYS A 269 -17.62 -24.24 -19.79
N VAL A 270 -16.56 -23.43 -19.73
CA VAL A 270 -16.66 -22.02 -19.32
C VAL A 270 -17.36 -21.25 -20.44
N ASN A 271 -18.54 -20.71 -20.17
CA ASN A 271 -19.21 -19.79 -21.08
C ASN A 271 -18.51 -18.43 -20.97
N LEU A 272 -17.93 -17.97 -22.08
CA LEU A 272 -17.44 -16.61 -22.21
C LEU A 272 -18.67 -15.67 -22.27
N PRO A 273 -18.67 -14.54 -21.53
CA PRO A 273 -19.69 -13.50 -21.66
C PRO A 273 -19.76 -12.95 -23.09
N SER A 274 -20.97 -12.67 -23.58
CA SER A 274 -21.20 -12.09 -24.91
C SER A 274 -20.85 -10.60 -24.96
N GLU A 275 -20.49 -10.10 -26.13
CA GLU A 275 -20.04 -8.72 -26.43
C GLU A 275 -21.02 -7.63 -25.96
N ASP A 276 -22.31 -7.95 -25.82
CA ASP A 276 -23.35 -7.01 -25.39
C ASP A 276 -23.58 -6.95 -23.87
N GLN A 277 -22.90 -7.78 -23.07
CA GLN A 277 -23.05 -7.80 -21.60
C GLN A 277 -22.27 -6.68 -20.89
N PHE A 278 -21.51 -5.86 -21.64
CA PHE A 278 -20.76 -4.70 -21.14
C PHE A 278 -21.55 -3.38 -21.26
N GLN A 279 -22.78 -3.41 -21.75
CA GLN A 279 -23.60 -2.20 -21.81
C GLN A 279 -24.14 -1.85 -20.42
N ALA A 280 -23.68 -0.73 -19.86
CA ALA A 280 -24.19 -0.18 -18.62
C ALA A 280 -25.73 -0.17 -18.60
N PRO A 281 -26.37 -0.58 -17.48
CA PRO A 281 -27.82 -0.63 -17.35
C PRO A 281 -28.47 0.69 -17.80
N LYS A 282 -29.63 0.62 -18.46
CA LYS A 282 -30.32 1.82 -18.99
C LYS A 282 -30.58 2.87 -17.91
N GLU A 283 -30.78 2.43 -16.67
CA GLU A 283 -30.92 3.26 -15.47
C GLU A 283 -29.68 4.14 -15.22
N PHE A 284 -28.47 3.63 -15.46
CA PHE A 284 -27.22 4.38 -15.32
C PHE A 284 -27.07 5.46 -16.41
N ARG A 285 -27.56 5.19 -17.63
CA ARG A 285 -27.60 6.19 -18.71
C ARG A 285 -28.60 7.30 -18.40
N GLU A 286 -29.75 6.96 -17.83
CA GLU A 286 -30.76 7.93 -17.44
C GLU A 286 -30.29 8.81 -16.27
N GLU A 287 -29.52 8.27 -15.33
CA GLU A 287 -28.93 9.01 -14.21
C GLU A 287 -27.86 10.01 -14.69
N ILE A 288 -27.02 9.62 -15.67
CA ILE A 288 -26.06 10.50 -16.35
C ILE A 288 -26.78 11.59 -17.18
N LEU A 289 -27.83 11.23 -17.93
CA LEU A 289 -28.65 12.20 -18.68
C LEU A 289 -29.41 13.18 -17.78
N LYS A 290 -29.79 12.75 -16.58
CA LYS A 290 -30.43 13.60 -15.56
C LYS A 290 -29.41 14.53 -14.89
N ALA A 291 -28.16 14.09 -14.74
CA ALA A 291 -27.05 14.94 -14.32
C ALA A 291 -26.78 16.04 -15.37
N MET A 292 -26.87 15.74 -16.68
CA MET A 292 -26.72 16.73 -17.77
C MET A 292 -27.73 17.90 -17.71
N GLN A 293 -28.93 17.70 -17.15
CA GLN A 293 -29.95 18.75 -17.08
C GLN A 293 -29.72 19.78 -15.96
N ASN A 294 -28.88 19.46 -14.97
CA ASN A 294 -28.58 20.38 -13.88
C ASN A 294 -27.54 21.42 -14.34
N LYS A 295 -27.93 22.70 -14.38
CA LYS A 295 -27.11 23.80 -14.92
C LYS A 295 -25.71 23.87 -14.27
N TYR A 296 -24.69 23.45 -15.00
CA TYR A 296 -23.29 23.62 -14.60
C TYR A 296 -22.81 25.06 -14.87
N PRO A 297 -21.89 25.62 -14.07
CA PRO A 297 -21.26 26.89 -14.39
C PRO A 297 -20.52 26.79 -15.74
N ARG A 298 -20.75 27.75 -16.67
CA ARG A 298 -20.25 27.74 -18.07
C ARG A 298 -18.76 27.41 -18.25
N LYS A 299 -17.92 27.67 -17.24
CA LYS A 299 -16.48 27.37 -17.25
C LYS A 299 -16.14 25.86 -17.20
N TYR A 300 -17.06 25.02 -16.73
CA TYR A 300 -16.85 23.57 -16.58
C TYR A 300 -17.69 22.73 -17.55
N GLU A 301 -18.60 23.37 -18.28
CA GLU A 301 -19.52 22.72 -19.22
C GLU A 301 -18.76 21.92 -20.28
N ARG A 302 -17.65 22.46 -20.79
CA ARG A 302 -16.83 21.80 -21.81
C ARG A 302 -16.12 20.53 -21.28
N PHE A 303 -15.51 20.63 -20.10
CA PHE A 303 -14.79 19.52 -19.47
C PHE A 303 -15.70 18.38 -19.00
N VAL A 304 -16.87 18.74 -18.45
CA VAL A 304 -17.90 17.76 -18.07
C VAL A 304 -18.42 17.06 -19.32
N THR A 305 -18.71 17.81 -20.39
CA THR A 305 -19.20 17.22 -21.65
C THR A 305 -18.17 16.30 -22.28
N GLU A 306 -16.88 16.62 -22.19
CA GLU A 306 -15.80 15.84 -22.79
C GLU A 306 -15.55 14.53 -22.02
N TYR A 307 -15.44 14.59 -20.69
CA TYR A 307 -15.31 13.42 -19.81
C TYR A 307 -16.44 12.40 -19.98
N TYR A 308 -17.69 12.86 -20.03
CA TYR A 308 -18.83 11.95 -20.20
C TYR A 308 -19.05 11.49 -21.66
N LYS A 309 -18.50 12.19 -22.65
CA LYS A 309 -18.54 11.76 -24.07
C LYS A 309 -17.56 10.63 -24.35
N GLU A 310 -16.48 10.54 -23.59
CA GLU A 310 -15.57 9.39 -23.60
C GLU A 310 -16.16 8.18 -22.88
N LEU A 311 -16.99 8.41 -21.84
CA LEU A 311 -17.65 7.34 -21.09
C LEU A 311 -18.79 6.62 -21.84
N VAL A 312 -19.33 7.23 -22.91
CA VAL A 312 -20.50 6.73 -23.68
C VAL A 312 -20.10 6.17 -25.06
N LYS A 313 -18.82 6.24 -25.43
CA LYS A 313 -18.28 5.56 -26.62
C LYS A 313 -17.95 4.11 -26.32
#